data_AF-A0A8J2M974-F1
#
_entry.id   AF-A0A8J2M974-F1
#
_cell.length_a   1.000
_cell.length_b   1.000
_cell.length_c   1.000
_cell.angle_alpha   90.00
_cell.angle_beta   90.00
_cell.angle_gamma   90.00
#
_symmetry.space_group_name_H-M   'P 1'
#
loop_
_entity.id
_entity.type
_entity.pdbx_description
1 polymer ?
#
loop_
_entity_poly.entity_id
_entity_poly.type
_entity_poly.pdbx_seq_one_letter_code
_entity_poly.pdbx_strand_id
1 'polypeptide(L)'
;MCTMNGDVNAKIFSAVESEEEDSDSDRELQIAFNEGLLKTDKLNYVVEKKRPIINKKAELESKVNKFKKNLPWLETLDVTVNNDQVGKKALDNDFEREIIFYKQAEKAVQIAVSRLREMDVKISRPTDYYAEMVKSDRHMQKVRQRMAEVEESKQKLEAIRRIREEKKFAAKVQKKVMERKQSEKKILAEAVKKHRKGVKSHLDAILNNSRRMQDAEVEIRRPEKGGMRGKNKKSRRVARDKKFGFGGQKKRSKKNDKNSFEEIASPRSISFKRRHLGPNVLKSGAKRRKKR
;
A
#
# COMPACT_ATOMS: atom_id res chain seq x y z
N MET A 1 36.61 100.60 18.92
CA MET A 1 35.25 100.44 19.48
C MET A 1 34.22 100.78 18.40
N CYS A 2 33.18 99.95 18.28
CA CYS A 2 31.82 100.20 17.78
C CYS A 2 31.53 100.90 16.42
N THR A 3 30.94 100.10 15.50
CA THR A 3 29.67 100.27 14.74
C THR A 3 29.32 101.54 13.95
N MET A 4 28.91 101.38 12.67
CA MET A 4 27.53 101.55 12.10
C MET A 4 27.54 101.92 10.59
N ASN A 5 26.68 101.23 9.80
CA ASN A 5 25.76 101.61 8.68
C ASN A 5 26.15 102.77 7.70
N GLY A 6 25.83 102.81 6.40
CA GLY A 6 24.79 102.18 5.56
C GLY A 6 24.13 103.27 4.66
N ASP A 7 23.91 102.94 3.36
CA ASP A 7 23.23 103.69 2.25
C ASP A 7 24.02 104.84 1.57
N VAL A 8 23.98 105.12 0.24
CA VAL A 8 22.85 105.25 -0.73
C VAL A 8 23.33 105.31 -2.22
N ASN A 9 22.43 104.99 -3.18
CA ASN A 9 22.27 105.51 -4.58
C ASN A 9 23.28 105.03 -5.68
N ALA A 10 22.93 104.83 -6.97
CA ALA A 10 21.95 105.49 -7.84
C ALA A 10 21.52 104.63 -9.08
N LYS A 11 20.40 105.07 -9.66
CA LYS A 11 19.69 104.69 -10.90
C LYS A 11 20.39 105.20 -12.18
N ILE A 12 20.20 104.53 -13.35
CA ILE A 12 20.13 105.02 -14.76
C ILE A 12 20.00 103.76 -15.67
N PHE A 13 18.82 103.35 -16.18
CA PHE A 13 18.15 103.72 -17.46
C PHE A 13 19.11 103.71 -18.67
N SER A 14 19.04 102.84 -19.68
CA SER A 14 18.03 102.53 -20.71
C SER A 14 18.64 101.38 -21.57
N ALA A 15 18.03 100.64 -22.49
CA ALA A 15 16.87 100.86 -23.33
C ALA A 15 16.36 99.49 -23.80
N VAL A 16 15.04 99.42 -23.91
CA VAL A 16 14.24 98.44 -24.65
C VAL A 16 14.50 98.62 -26.15
N GLU A 17 14.73 97.54 -26.91
CA GLU A 17 13.90 97.11 -28.06
C GLU A 17 14.51 95.96 -28.88
N SER A 18 13.61 95.15 -29.44
CA SER A 18 13.77 94.20 -30.55
C SER A 18 14.59 92.92 -30.34
N GLU A 19 13.89 91.84 -29.94
CA GLU A 19 13.81 90.56 -30.67
C GLU A 19 12.87 89.62 -29.88
N GLU A 20 11.57 89.94 -29.94
CA GLU A 20 10.49 89.10 -29.41
C GLU A 20 10.15 88.02 -30.44
N GLU A 21 10.64 86.79 -30.19
CA GLU A 21 9.94 85.52 -30.46
C GLU A 21 10.74 84.30 -29.98
N ASP A 22 12.04 84.43 -29.68
CA ASP A 22 12.88 83.33 -29.15
C ASP A 22 13.17 83.39 -27.62
N SER A 23 12.88 84.51 -26.96
CA SER A 23 13.34 84.80 -25.58
C SER A 23 12.52 84.10 -24.48
N ASP A 24 11.26 83.75 -24.72
CA ASP A 24 10.44 83.10 -23.68
C ASP A 24 10.99 81.72 -23.32
N SER A 25 11.53 80.98 -24.29
CA SER A 25 12.13 79.67 -24.05
C SER A 25 13.37 79.72 -23.15
N ASP A 26 14.27 80.69 -23.37
CA ASP A 26 15.49 80.85 -22.59
C ASP A 26 15.21 81.45 -21.20
N ARG A 27 14.25 82.37 -21.12
CA ARG A 27 13.79 82.94 -19.84
C ARG A 27 13.10 81.89 -18.96
N GLU A 28 12.28 81.04 -19.54
CA GLU A 28 11.67 79.90 -18.84
C GLU A 28 12.73 78.89 -18.39
N LEU A 29 13.76 78.62 -19.19
CA LEU A 29 14.87 77.77 -18.80
C LEU A 29 15.68 78.36 -17.64
N GLN A 30 15.89 79.68 -17.64
CA GLN A 30 16.60 80.37 -16.57
C GLN A 30 15.80 80.37 -15.25
N ILE A 31 14.49 80.54 -15.34
CA ILE A 31 13.57 80.41 -14.20
C ILE A 31 13.59 78.97 -13.69
N ALA A 32 13.44 77.97 -14.56
CA ALA A 32 13.48 76.56 -14.18
C ALA A 32 14.85 76.11 -13.61
N PHE A 33 15.94 76.74 -14.04
CA PHE A 33 17.27 76.54 -13.47
C PHE A 33 17.37 77.15 -12.07
N ASN A 34 16.90 78.38 -11.89
CA ASN A 34 16.88 79.07 -10.59
C ASN A 34 15.93 78.39 -9.59
N GLU A 35 14.82 77.85 -10.07
CA GLU A 35 13.87 77.03 -9.29
C GLU A 35 14.37 75.60 -9.03
N GLY A 36 15.53 75.22 -9.60
CA GLY A 36 16.17 73.93 -9.38
C GLY A 36 15.47 72.73 -10.05
N LEU A 37 14.54 72.99 -10.99
CA LEU A 37 13.90 71.95 -11.80
C LEU A 37 14.88 71.30 -12.77
N LEU A 38 15.86 72.07 -13.25
CA LEU A 38 16.92 71.59 -14.15
C LEU A 38 18.17 71.22 -13.33
N LYS A 39 18.68 70.01 -13.53
CA LYS A 39 19.90 69.55 -12.86
C LYS A 39 21.12 70.09 -13.59
N THR A 40 21.91 70.90 -12.89
CA THR A 40 23.04 71.66 -13.42
C THR A 40 24.30 70.82 -13.69
N ASP A 41 24.43 69.69 -13.00
CA ASP A 41 25.75 69.08 -12.80
C ASP A 41 26.08 67.92 -13.76
N LYS A 42 25.17 67.50 -14.64
CA LYS A 42 25.37 66.30 -15.49
C LYS A 42 24.66 66.43 -16.84
N LEU A 43 25.34 66.00 -17.92
CA LEU A 43 24.67 65.69 -19.18
C LEU A 43 23.52 64.70 -18.92
N ASN A 44 22.36 64.93 -19.52
CA ASN A 44 21.22 64.03 -19.50
C ASN A 44 21.50 62.77 -20.35
N TYR A 45 22.42 61.91 -19.90
CA TYR A 45 22.57 60.58 -20.50
C TYR A 45 21.53 59.64 -19.87
N VAL A 46 20.79 58.92 -20.72
CA VAL A 46 19.82 57.93 -20.28
C VAL A 46 20.58 56.78 -19.62
N VAL A 47 20.67 56.80 -18.29
CA VAL A 47 21.23 55.68 -17.54
C VAL A 47 20.25 54.52 -17.67
N GLU A 48 20.64 53.48 -18.40
CA GLU A 48 19.86 52.26 -18.44
C GLU A 48 19.68 51.72 -17.02
N LYS A 49 18.42 51.63 -16.56
CA LYS A 49 18.11 51.08 -15.24
C LYS A 49 18.63 49.65 -15.22
N LYS A 50 19.66 49.40 -14.39
CA LYS A 50 20.18 48.04 -14.17
C LYS A 50 19.02 47.15 -13.76
N ARG A 51 18.88 45.99 -14.43
CA ARG A 51 17.82 45.02 -14.13
C ARG A 51 17.89 44.66 -12.64
N PRO A 52 16.76 44.62 -11.92
CA PRO A 52 16.77 44.28 -10.52
C PRO A 52 17.35 42.87 -10.32
N ILE A 53 18.13 42.70 -9.26
CA ILE A 53 18.66 41.39 -8.88
C ILE A 53 17.48 40.49 -8.54
N ILE A 54 17.33 39.38 -9.28
CA ILE A 54 16.22 38.44 -9.11
C ILE A 54 16.26 37.79 -7.72
N ASN A 55 17.45 37.49 -7.21
CA ASN A 55 17.64 36.89 -5.88
C ASN A 55 18.15 37.90 -4.85
N LYS A 56 17.22 38.49 -4.09
CA LYS A 56 17.50 39.47 -3.04
C LYS A 56 17.72 38.82 -1.66
N LYS A 57 18.89 38.22 -1.47
CA LYS A 57 19.25 37.48 -0.23
C LYS A 57 19.06 38.30 1.06
N ALA A 58 19.53 39.56 1.08
CA ALA A 58 19.43 40.42 2.26
C ALA A 58 17.98 40.71 2.68
N GLU A 59 17.08 40.87 1.70
CA GLU A 59 15.65 41.07 1.98
C GLU A 59 15.00 39.79 2.52
N LEU A 60 15.39 38.62 2.01
CA LEU A 60 14.92 37.32 2.50
C LEU A 60 15.35 37.07 3.94
N GLU A 61 16.62 37.30 4.26
CA GLU A 61 17.15 37.18 5.62
C GLU A 61 16.46 38.14 6.59
N SER A 62 16.25 39.39 6.16
CA SER A 62 15.50 40.39 6.94
C SER A 62 14.07 39.93 7.22
N LYS A 63 13.38 39.34 6.24
CA LYS A 63 12.02 38.78 6.44
C LYS A 63 12.02 37.56 7.34
N VAL A 64 12.98 36.65 7.17
CA VAL A 64 13.13 35.48 8.03
C VAL A 64 13.32 35.91 9.49
N ASN A 65 14.15 36.91 9.74
CA ASN A 65 14.37 37.43 11.11
C ASN A 65 13.11 38.08 11.70
N LYS A 66 12.26 38.72 10.87
CA LYS A 66 10.95 39.23 11.33
C LYS A 66 9.98 38.11 11.74
N PHE A 67 10.07 36.93 11.10
CA PHE A 67 9.20 35.79 11.42
C PHE A 67 9.75 34.87 12.52
N LYS A 68 11.06 34.89 12.76
CA LYS A 68 11.69 34.09 13.82
C LYS A 68 11.15 34.49 15.18
N LYS A 69 10.53 33.53 15.87
CA LYS A 69 10.12 33.64 17.27
C LYS A 69 11.10 32.82 18.11
N ASN A 70 11.57 33.39 19.21
CA ASN A 70 12.43 32.70 20.18
C ASN A 70 11.53 32.02 21.21
N LEU A 71 11.03 30.83 20.90
CA LEU A 71 10.20 30.02 21.79
C LEU A 71 11.01 28.82 22.32
N PRO A 72 10.68 28.29 23.51
CA PRO A 72 11.28 27.06 23.98
C PRO A 72 10.94 25.93 23.00
N TRP A 73 11.88 25.00 22.82
CA TRP A 73 11.76 23.92 21.83
C TRP A 73 10.51 23.03 22.05
N LEU A 74 10.02 22.93 23.29
CA LEU A 74 8.81 22.19 23.61
C LEU A 74 7.55 22.73 22.90
N GLU A 75 7.51 24.02 22.56
CA GLU A 75 6.38 24.63 21.85
C GLU A 75 6.50 24.47 20.33
N THR A 76 7.72 24.34 19.80
CA THR A 76 7.97 24.19 18.37
C THR A 76 8.01 22.72 17.93
N LEU A 77 8.55 21.84 18.78
CA LEU A 77 8.76 20.39 18.54
C LEU A 77 9.39 20.08 17.17
N ASP A 78 10.17 21.02 16.65
CA ASP A 78 10.75 20.95 15.33
C ASP A 78 12.09 20.20 15.37
N VAL A 79 12.24 19.23 14.48
CA VAL A 79 13.50 18.48 14.33
C VAL A 79 13.91 18.50 12.88
N THR A 80 15.12 18.97 12.64
CA THR A 80 15.75 18.98 11.32
C THR A 80 16.70 17.79 11.22
N VAL A 81 16.54 17.01 10.15
CA VAL A 81 17.42 15.88 9.83
C VAL A 81 17.85 16.02 8.39
N ASN A 82 19.17 16.08 8.18
CA ASN A 82 19.76 16.13 6.86
C ASN A 82 19.53 14.80 6.13
N ASN A 83 19.21 14.88 4.85
CA ASN A 83 18.95 13.72 4.01
C ASN A 83 19.88 13.73 2.81
N ASP A 84 21.11 13.25 3.02
CA ASP A 84 22.17 13.28 2.01
C ASP A 84 22.00 12.18 0.93
N GLN A 85 20.92 11.38 1.01
CA GLN A 85 20.73 10.16 0.20
C GLN A 85 19.76 10.31 -0.98
N VAL A 86 19.33 11.52 -1.33
CA VAL A 86 18.43 11.72 -2.49
C VAL A 86 19.21 11.62 -3.80
N GLY A 87 19.57 10.40 -4.18
CA GLY A 87 20.16 10.09 -5.49
C GLY A 87 19.11 10.12 -6.60
N LYS A 88 19.54 10.33 -7.86
CA LYS A 88 18.64 10.38 -9.03
C LYS A 88 17.69 9.17 -9.15
N LYS A 89 18.12 7.98 -8.73
CA LYS A 89 17.30 6.75 -8.74
C LYS A 89 16.06 6.83 -7.86
N ALA A 90 16.13 7.56 -6.73
CA ALA A 90 14.99 7.77 -5.84
C ALA A 90 13.96 8.76 -6.43
N LEU A 91 14.29 9.53 -7.47
CA LEU A 91 13.32 10.41 -8.12
C LEU A 91 12.31 9.60 -8.95
N ASP A 92 12.78 8.55 -9.61
CA ASP A 92 11.94 7.73 -10.49
C ASP A 92 11.26 6.57 -9.73
N ASN A 93 11.94 6.01 -8.72
CA ASN A 93 11.43 4.88 -7.94
C ASN A 93 10.69 5.32 -6.68
N ASP A 94 9.37 5.17 -6.68
CA ASP A 94 8.51 5.53 -5.53
C ASP A 94 8.84 4.71 -4.28
N PHE A 95 9.06 3.40 -4.39
CA PHE A 95 9.40 2.56 -3.23
C PHE A 95 10.70 2.97 -2.55
N GLU A 96 11.73 3.32 -3.33
CA GLU A 96 13.02 3.75 -2.77
C GLU A 96 12.88 5.11 -2.09
N ARG A 97 12.10 6.01 -2.69
CA ARG A 97 11.78 7.31 -2.12
C ARG A 97 11.01 7.21 -0.81
N GLU A 98 10.01 6.34 -0.75
CA GLU A 98 9.20 6.14 0.45
C GLU A 98 10.03 5.60 1.62
N ILE A 99 10.99 4.71 1.32
CA ILE A 99 11.95 4.21 2.30
C ILE A 99 12.85 5.34 2.83
N ILE A 100 13.27 6.27 1.97
CA ILE A 100 14.09 7.41 2.38
C ILE A 100 13.29 8.34 3.30
N PHE A 101 12.04 8.67 2.95
CA PHE A 101 11.18 9.48 3.81
C PHE A 101 10.90 8.81 5.15
N TYR A 102 10.63 7.50 5.13
CA TYR A 102 10.45 6.72 6.35
C TYR A 102 11.68 6.79 7.26
N LYS A 103 12.89 6.57 6.72
CA LYS A 103 14.15 6.65 7.49
C LYS A 103 14.43 8.05 8.03
N GLN A 104 14.09 9.09 7.27
CA GLN A 104 14.25 10.47 7.73
C GLN A 104 13.31 10.76 8.90
N ALA A 105 12.05 10.35 8.81
CA ALA A 105 11.07 10.48 9.89
C ALA A 105 11.50 9.67 11.13
N GLU A 106 11.97 8.44 10.95
CA GLU A 106 12.46 7.59 12.04
C GLU A 106 13.60 8.26 12.82
N LYS A 107 14.61 8.79 12.11
CA LYS A 107 15.73 9.52 12.73
C LYS A 107 15.26 10.77 13.47
N ALA A 108 14.33 11.52 12.89
CA ALA A 108 13.78 12.72 13.52
C ALA A 108 13.05 12.37 14.83
N VAL A 109 12.26 11.29 14.81
CA VAL A 109 11.56 10.77 16.00
C VAL A 109 12.58 10.32 17.06
N GLN A 110 13.65 9.63 16.68
CA GLN A 110 14.69 9.22 17.64
C GLN A 110 15.32 10.40 18.37
N ILE A 111 15.61 11.50 17.66
CA ILE A 111 16.14 12.73 18.25
C ILE A 111 15.09 13.39 19.15
N ALA A 112 13.85 13.53 18.66
CA ALA A 112 12.76 14.16 19.42
C ALA A 112 12.46 13.42 20.72
N VAL A 113 12.38 12.08 20.66
CA VAL A 113 12.06 11.21 21.80
C VAL A 113 13.17 11.27 22.87
N SER A 114 14.44 11.41 22.47
CA SER A 114 15.53 11.60 23.43
C SER A 114 15.41 12.93 24.15
N ARG A 115 15.20 14.04 23.43
CA ARG A 115 15.00 15.37 24.03
C ARG A 115 13.76 15.44 24.93
N LEU A 116 12.64 14.83 24.51
CA LEU A 116 11.41 14.80 25.31
C LEU A 116 11.57 14.00 26.61
N ARG A 117 12.38 12.94 26.60
CA ARG A 117 12.73 12.18 27.82
C ARG A 117 13.58 12.99 28.79
N GLU A 118 14.53 13.77 28.28
CA GLU A 118 15.34 14.68 29.11
C GLU A 118 14.49 15.75 29.81
N MET A 119 13.39 16.19 29.17
CA MET A 119 12.43 17.15 29.74
C MET A 119 11.30 16.50 30.56
N ASP A 120 11.36 15.20 30.84
CA ASP A 120 10.36 14.42 31.59
C ASP A 120 8.92 14.52 31.04
N VAL A 121 8.77 14.60 29.72
CA VAL A 121 7.46 14.63 29.06
C VAL A 121 6.99 13.21 28.74
N LYS A 122 5.73 12.88 29.07
CA LYS A 122 5.12 11.58 28.73
C LYS A 122 4.87 11.47 27.22
N ILE A 123 5.52 10.51 26.57
CA ILE A 123 5.50 10.37 25.09
C ILE A 123 4.48 9.34 24.60
N SER A 124 4.31 8.24 25.34
CA SER A 124 3.47 7.12 24.90
C SER A 124 2.01 7.36 25.25
N ARG A 125 1.11 7.11 24.27
CA ARG A 125 -0.34 7.12 24.48
C ARG A 125 -0.78 5.81 25.16
N PRO A 126 -1.33 5.85 26.39
CA PRO A 126 -1.89 4.65 27.02
C PRO A 126 -3.06 4.08 26.23
N THR A 127 -3.23 2.76 26.27
CA THR A 127 -4.33 2.07 25.58
C THR A 127 -5.72 2.42 26.14
N ASP A 128 -5.78 2.82 27.41
CA ASP A 128 -7.02 3.17 28.12
C ASP A 128 -7.41 4.66 27.98
N TYR A 129 -6.61 5.45 27.25
CA TYR A 129 -6.89 6.85 27.03
C TYR A 129 -7.74 7.05 25.76
N TYR A 130 -9.07 7.12 25.94
CA TYR A 130 -10.03 7.34 24.87
C TYR A 130 -10.22 8.84 24.58
N ALA A 131 -9.60 9.29 23.48
CA ALA A 131 -9.77 10.63 22.93
C ALA A 131 -10.08 10.52 21.43
N GLU A 132 -10.60 11.58 20.84
CA GLU A 132 -10.88 11.61 19.40
C GLU A 132 -9.59 11.44 18.59
N MET A 133 -9.61 10.50 17.64
CA MET A 133 -8.49 10.21 16.74
C MET A 133 -8.79 10.76 15.34
N VAL A 134 -7.75 11.04 14.57
CA VAL A 134 -7.85 11.56 13.19
C VAL A 134 -8.77 10.73 12.29
N LYS A 135 -8.85 9.41 12.53
CA LYS A 135 -9.74 8.49 11.82
C LYS A 135 -10.67 7.80 12.80
N SER A 136 -11.94 7.65 12.41
CA SER A 136 -12.94 6.94 13.21
C SER A 136 -12.68 5.44 13.29
N ASP A 137 -13.08 4.82 14.40
CA ASP A 137 -12.94 3.37 14.61
C ASP A 137 -13.67 2.55 13.55
N ARG A 138 -14.84 3.02 13.12
CA ARG A 138 -15.60 2.39 12.01
C ARG A 138 -14.77 2.34 10.72
N HIS A 139 -13.99 3.37 10.44
CA HIS A 139 -13.08 3.35 9.29
C HIS A 139 -11.93 2.37 9.51
N MET A 140 -11.31 2.38 10.70
CA MET A 140 -10.21 1.47 11.03
C MET A 140 -10.62 0.00 11.04
N GLN A 141 -11.85 -0.33 11.43
CA GLN A 141 -12.39 -1.69 11.33
C GLN A 141 -12.45 -2.18 9.88
N LYS A 142 -12.86 -1.32 8.94
CA LYS A 142 -12.85 -1.67 7.50
C LYS A 142 -11.44 -1.91 6.99
N VAL A 143 -10.46 -1.12 7.43
CA VAL A 143 -9.05 -1.30 7.07
C VAL A 143 -8.54 -2.63 7.60
N ARG A 144 -8.79 -2.95 8.88
CA ARG A 144 -8.39 -4.23 9.50
C ARG A 144 -9.02 -5.42 8.79
N GLN A 145 -10.30 -5.33 8.42
CA GLN A 145 -10.97 -6.39 7.66
C GLN A 145 -10.28 -6.63 6.32
N ARG A 146 -9.96 -5.58 5.56
CA ARG A 146 -9.23 -5.72 4.28
C ARG A 146 -7.84 -6.33 4.46
N MET A 147 -7.10 -5.94 5.50
CA MET A 147 -5.80 -6.53 5.79
C MET A 147 -5.90 -8.04 6.06
N ALA A 148 -6.88 -8.46 6.87
CA ALA A 148 -7.14 -9.87 7.12
C ALA A 148 -7.53 -10.63 5.84
N GLU A 149 -8.38 -10.05 4.98
CA GLU A 149 -8.76 -10.64 3.69
C GLU A 149 -7.56 -10.83 2.76
N VAL A 150 -6.62 -9.88 2.73
CA VAL A 150 -5.38 -9.97 1.94
C VAL A 150 -4.46 -11.06 2.48
N GLU A 151 -4.28 -11.14 3.80
CA GLU A 151 -3.49 -12.18 4.45
C GLU A 151 -4.07 -13.58 4.21
N GLU A 152 -5.38 -13.76 4.38
CA GLU A 152 -6.05 -15.02 4.07
C GLU A 152 -5.88 -15.41 2.61
N SER A 153 -5.98 -14.46 1.69
CA SER A 153 -5.81 -14.70 0.26
C SER A 153 -4.38 -15.18 -0.04
N LYS A 154 -3.37 -14.57 0.58
CA LYS A 154 -1.97 -15.00 0.46
C LYS A 154 -1.75 -16.41 1.01
N GLN A 155 -2.28 -16.70 2.20
CA GLN A 155 -2.18 -18.04 2.81
C GLN A 155 -2.87 -19.11 1.95
N LYS A 156 -4.04 -18.80 1.38
CA LYS A 156 -4.76 -19.71 0.46
C LYS A 156 -3.92 -20.01 -0.78
N LEU A 157 -3.27 -19.00 -1.37
CA LEU A 157 -2.38 -19.19 -2.53
C LEU A 157 -1.16 -20.06 -2.18
N GLU A 158 -0.53 -19.82 -1.03
CA GLU A 158 0.59 -20.62 -0.54
C GLU A 158 0.17 -22.08 -0.26
N ALA A 159 -0.98 -22.30 0.37
CA ALA A 159 -1.54 -23.63 0.60
C ALA A 159 -1.83 -24.36 -0.73
N ILE A 160 -2.40 -23.67 -1.72
CA ILE A 160 -2.62 -24.23 -3.06
C ILE A 160 -1.30 -24.62 -3.72
N ARG A 161 -0.26 -23.80 -3.59
CA ARG A 161 1.07 -24.10 -4.12
C ARG A 161 1.66 -25.36 -3.48
N ARG A 162 1.61 -25.47 -2.14
CA ARG A 162 2.06 -26.68 -1.40
C ARG A 162 1.31 -27.93 -1.84
N ILE A 163 -0.01 -27.89 -1.92
CA ILE A 163 -0.84 -29.02 -2.37
C ILE A 163 -0.47 -29.45 -3.81
N ARG A 164 -0.14 -28.50 -4.70
CA ARG A 164 0.29 -28.81 -6.08
C ARG A 164 1.65 -29.50 -6.10
N GLU A 165 2.59 -29.04 -5.28
CA GLU A 165 3.93 -29.62 -5.16
C GLU A 165 3.88 -31.04 -4.57
N GLU A 166 3.10 -31.24 -3.52
CA GLU A 166 2.85 -32.56 -2.93
C GLU A 166 2.24 -33.54 -3.94
N LYS A 167 1.24 -33.10 -4.72
CA LYS A 167 0.64 -33.94 -5.77
C LYS A 167 1.64 -34.31 -6.87
N LYS A 168 2.48 -33.37 -7.29
CA LYS A 168 3.56 -33.64 -8.27
C LYS A 168 4.57 -34.64 -7.71
N PHE A 169 4.95 -34.50 -6.44
CA PHE A 169 5.87 -35.43 -5.78
C PHE A 169 5.25 -36.82 -5.63
N ALA A 170 4.00 -36.91 -5.17
CA ALA A 170 3.26 -38.16 -5.05
C ALA A 170 3.17 -38.91 -6.40
N ALA A 171 2.90 -38.21 -7.49
CA ALA A 171 2.89 -38.80 -8.84
C ALA A 171 4.28 -39.35 -9.25
N LYS A 172 5.36 -38.61 -8.98
CA LYS A 172 6.74 -39.06 -9.23
C LYS A 172 7.11 -40.28 -8.38
N VAL A 173 6.73 -40.30 -7.10
CA VAL A 173 6.96 -41.42 -6.20
C VAL A 173 6.22 -42.66 -6.69
N GLN A 174 4.95 -42.53 -7.06
CA GLN A 174 4.18 -43.64 -7.62
C GLN A 174 4.82 -44.22 -8.88
N LYS A 175 5.28 -43.36 -9.81
CA LYS A 175 6.00 -43.81 -11.02
C LYS A 175 7.28 -44.56 -10.67
N LYS A 176 8.13 -44.00 -9.78
CA LYS A 176 9.38 -44.65 -9.33
C LYS A 176 9.12 -45.98 -8.64
N VAL A 177 8.09 -46.08 -7.80
CA VAL A 177 7.72 -47.32 -7.12
C VAL A 177 7.26 -48.37 -8.12
N MET A 178 6.47 -48.00 -9.13
CA MET A 178 6.04 -48.94 -10.18
C MET A 178 7.21 -49.40 -11.05
N GLU A 179 8.12 -48.51 -11.41
CA GLU A 179 9.35 -48.83 -12.16
C GLU A 179 10.25 -49.79 -11.37
N ARG A 180 10.48 -49.53 -10.07
CA ARG A 180 11.21 -50.44 -9.17
C ARG A 180 10.56 -51.82 -9.10
N LYS A 181 9.23 -51.89 -8.93
CA LYS A 181 8.50 -53.17 -8.93
C LYS A 181 8.63 -53.91 -10.26
N GLN A 182 8.65 -53.20 -11.39
CA GLN A 182 8.84 -53.81 -12.70
C GLN A 182 10.28 -54.31 -12.90
N SER A 183 11.29 -53.55 -12.48
CA SER A 183 12.69 -54.00 -12.55
C SER A 183 12.93 -55.20 -11.63
N GLU A 184 12.41 -55.18 -10.41
CA GLU A 184 12.48 -56.31 -9.47
C GLU A 184 11.82 -57.56 -10.07
N LYS A 185 10.63 -57.43 -10.67
CA LYS A 185 9.96 -58.55 -11.37
C LYS A 185 10.77 -59.07 -12.56
N LYS A 186 11.40 -58.20 -13.35
CA LYS A 186 12.28 -58.60 -14.46
C LYS A 186 13.49 -59.37 -13.96
N ILE A 187 14.18 -58.84 -12.94
CA ILE A 187 15.33 -59.50 -12.29
C ILE A 187 14.93 -60.87 -11.76
N LEU A 188 13.80 -60.97 -11.06
CA LEU A 188 13.28 -62.22 -10.54
C LEU A 188 12.92 -63.21 -11.67
N ALA A 189 12.25 -62.75 -12.73
CA ALA A 189 11.91 -63.60 -13.87
C ALA A 189 13.16 -64.11 -14.62
N GLU A 190 14.20 -63.30 -14.73
CA GLU A 190 15.49 -63.70 -15.28
C GLU A 190 16.18 -64.74 -14.38
N ALA A 191 16.17 -64.54 -13.06
CA ALA A 191 16.69 -65.52 -12.11
C ALA A 191 15.94 -66.86 -12.21
N VAL A 192 14.61 -66.84 -12.35
CA VAL A 192 13.77 -68.05 -12.54
C VAL A 192 14.11 -68.75 -13.87
N LYS A 193 14.27 -67.98 -14.96
CA LYS A 193 14.69 -68.55 -16.26
C LYS A 193 16.07 -69.19 -16.18
N LYS A 194 17.02 -68.57 -15.47
CA LYS A 194 18.38 -69.11 -15.24
C LYS A 194 18.34 -70.38 -14.38
N HIS A 195 17.51 -70.41 -13.34
CA HIS A 195 17.27 -71.60 -12.51
C HIS A 195 16.66 -72.75 -13.32
N ARG A 196 15.66 -72.48 -14.17
CA ARG A 196 15.09 -73.50 -15.07
C ARG A 196 16.10 -74.08 -16.07
N LYS A 197 17.16 -73.32 -16.39
CA LYS A 197 18.29 -73.76 -17.22
C LYS A 197 19.42 -74.46 -16.43
N GLY A 198 19.22 -74.73 -15.13
CA GLY A 198 20.13 -75.55 -14.31
C GLY A 198 21.07 -74.78 -13.37
N VAL A 199 21.07 -73.44 -13.37
CA VAL A 199 21.92 -72.63 -12.49
C VAL A 199 21.14 -72.23 -11.23
N LYS A 200 21.26 -73.03 -10.15
CA LYS A 200 20.43 -72.88 -8.93
C LYS A 200 20.83 -71.73 -7.99
N SER A 201 22.12 -71.41 -7.91
CA SER A 201 22.70 -70.53 -6.88
C SER A 201 22.17 -69.08 -6.87
N HIS A 202 21.81 -68.52 -8.03
CA HIS A 202 21.42 -67.11 -8.13
C HIS A 202 19.99 -66.84 -7.65
N LEU A 203 19.09 -67.83 -7.78
CA LEU A 203 17.69 -67.69 -7.36
C LEU A 203 17.54 -67.83 -5.83
N ASP A 204 18.27 -68.76 -5.22
CA ASP A 204 18.26 -68.98 -3.77
C ASP A 204 18.81 -67.76 -3.00
N ALA A 205 19.82 -67.07 -3.53
CA ALA A 205 20.36 -65.85 -2.92
C ALA A 205 19.34 -64.70 -2.87
N ILE A 206 18.53 -64.53 -3.93
CA ILE A 206 17.49 -63.48 -4.00
C ILE A 206 16.32 -63.82 -3.07
N LEU A 207 15.88 -65.09 -3.02
CA LEU A 207 14.80 -65.53 -2.13
C LEU A 207 15.17 -65.49 -0.65
N ASN A 208 16.42 -65.83 -0.30
CA ASN A 208 16.90 -65.76 1.08
C ASN A 208 16.99 -64.30 1.59
N ASN A 209 17.31 -63.34 0.72
CA ASN A 209 17.32 -61.93 1.09
C ASN A 209 15.88 -61.37 1.26
N SER A 210 14.92 -61.85 0.47
CA SER A 210 13.51 -61.49 0.62
C SER A 210 12.89 -62.00 1.93
N ARG A 211 13.27 -63.20 2.40
CA ARG A 211 12.79 -63.74 3.69
C ARG A 211 13.27 -62.90 4.87
N ARG A 212 14.54 -62.47 4.87
CA ARG A 212 15.12 -61.61 5.93
C ARG A 212 14.45 -60.24 6.05
N MET A 213 13.88 -59.70 4.97
CA MET A 213 13.16 -58.42 4.98
C MET A 213 11.71 -58.53 5.47
N GLN A 214 11.09 -59.71 5.41
CA GLN A 214 9.73 -59.94 5.93
C GLN A 214 9.72 -60.12 7.46
N ASP A 215 10.78 -60.70 8.02
CA ASP A 215 10.91 -60.92 9.47
C ASP A 215 11.23 -59.62 10.25
N ALA A 216 11.60 -58.54 9.56
CA ALA A 216 11.91 -57.22 10.14
C ALA A 216 10.75 -56.21 10.02
N GLU A 217 9.61 -56.58 9.43
CA GLU A 217 8.43 -55.71 9.38
C GLU A 217 7.62 -55.87 10.68
N VAL A 218 8.02 -55.05 11.67
CA VAL A 218 7.32 -54.86 12.93
C VAL A 218 5.83 -54.63 12.68
N GLU A 219 5.02 -55.38 13.43
CA GLU A 219 3.58 -55.38 13.48
C GLU A 219 3.00 -53.99 13.85
N ILE A 220 3.00 -53.06 12.90
CA ILE A 220 2.20 -51.84 13.02
C ILE A 220 0.75 -52.25 12.75
N ARG A 221 0.02 -52.50 13.84
CA ARG A 221 -1.43 -52.67 13.87
C ARG A 221 -2.09 -51.61 12.99
N ARG A 222 -2.49 -52.02 11.79
CA ARG A 222 -3.40 -51.25 10.94
C ARG A 222 -4.74 -51.20 11.67
N PRO A 223 -5.33 -50.02 11.93
CA PRO A 223 -6.70 -50.00 12.41
C PRO A 223 -7.56 -50.60 11.30
N GLU A 224 -8.33 -51.62 11.63
CA GLU A 224 -9.33 -52.24 10.75
C GLU A 224 -10.30 -51.16 10.27
N LYS A 225 -10.01 -50.55 9.11
CA LYS A 225 -11.04 -49.92 8.31
C LYS A 225 -11.77 -51.03 7.57
N GLY A 226 -12.78 -51.56 8.25
CA GLY A 226 -13.83 -52.37 7.65
C GLY A 226 -14.24 -51.80 6.30
N GLY A 227 -14.32 -52.69 5.31
CA GLY A 227 -14.64 -52.35 3.94
C GLY A 227 -15.94 -51.56 3.82
N MET A 228 -15.83 -50.26 3.53
CA MET A 228 -16.94 -49.43 3.08
C MET A 228 -16.88 -49.23 1.55
N ARG A 229 -16.52 -50.29 0.81
CA ARG A 229 -16.73 -50.35 -0.65
C ARG A 229 -18.13 -50.92 -0.90
N GLY A 230 -19.17 -50.08 -0.77
CA GLY A 230 -20.53 -50.50 -1.12
C GLY A 230 -21.69 -49.56 -0.81
N LYS A 231 -21.55 -48.59 0.10
CA LYS A 231 -22.72 -47.79 0.56
C LYS A 231 -23.08 -46.55 -0.28
N ASN A 232 -22.32 -46.20 -1.33
CA ASN A 232 -22.61 -44.99 -2.13
C ASN A 232 -23.63 -45.16 -3.27
N LYS A 233 -24.01 -46.39 -3.63
CA LYS A 233 -25.09 -46.59 -4.62
C LYS A 233 -26.48 -46.37 -4.00
N LYS A 234 -26.67 -46.74 -2.71
CA LYS A 234 -27.93 -46.54 -1.99
C LYS A 234 -28.18 -45.05 -1.68
N SER A 235 -27.17 -44.26 -1.28
CA SER A 235 -27.37 -42.81 -1.03
C SER A 235 -27.73 -42.04 -2.31
N ARG A 236 -27.13 -42.38 -3.46
CA ARG A 236 -27.50 -41.81 -4.77
C ARG A 236 -28.91 -42.19 -5.21
N ARG A 237 -29.39 -43.39 -4.89
CA ARG A 237 -30.77 -43.81 -5.19
C ARG A 237 -31.75 -43.12 -4.25
N VAL A 238 -31.50 -43.10 -2.94
CA VAL A 238 -32.32 -42.37 -1.94
C VAL A 238 -32.39 -40.87 -2.23
N ALA A 239 -31.30 -40.23 -2.69
CA ALA A 239 -31.32 -38.82 -3.09
C ALA A 239 -32.16 -38.56 -4.36
N ARG A 240 -32.13 -39.50 -5.32
CA ARG A 240 -32.96 -39.44 -6.53
C ARG A 240 -34.42 -39.73 -6.21
N ASP A 241 -34.70 -40.68 -5.34
CA ASP A 241 -36.07 -41.00 -4.90
C ASP A 241 -36.66 -39.86 -4.06
N LYS A 242 -35.84 -39.15 -3.27
CA LYS A 242 -36.28 -37.90 -2.60
C LYS A 242 -36.54 -36.77 -3.59
N LYS A 243 -35.74 -36.64 -4.64
CA LYS A 243 -35.88 -35.55 -5.64
C LYS A 243 -37.02 -35.82 -6.63
N PHE A 244 -37.28 -37.07 -6.98
CA PHE A 244 -38.18 -37.45 -8.06
C PHE A 244 -39.32 -38.42 -7.67
N GLY A 245 -39.33 -38.93 -6.43
CA GLY A 245 -40.27 -39.96 -5.97
C GLY A 245 -39.88 -41.37 -6.41
N PHE A 246 -40.39 -42.38 -5.72
CA PHE A 246 -40.26 -43.79 -6.11
C PHE A 246 -41.38 -44.11 -7.12
N GLY A 247 -41.06 -44.53 -8.35
CA GLY A 247 -42.07 -45.07 -9.28
C GLY A 247 -42.62 -44.16 -10.40
N GLY A 248 -41.80 -43.29 -11.02
CA GLY A 248 -42.15 -42.70 -12.32
C GLY A 248 -42.95 -41.38 -12.28
N GLN A 249 -43.01 -40.72 -13.44
CA GLN A 249 -43.22 -39.28 -13.68
C GLN A 249 -44.25 -38.56 -12.78
N LYS A 250 -43.77 -37.66 -11.91
CA LYS A 250 -44.58 -36.52 -11.44
C LYS A 250 -44.51 -35.40 -12.48
N LYS A 251 -45.65 -35.13 -13.12
CA LYS A 251 -45.82 -34.11 -14.16
C LYS A 251 -45.07 -32.82 -13.76
N ARG A 252 -44.09 -32.43 -14.59
CA ARG A 252 -43.32 -31.17 -14.57
C ARG A 252 -42.07 -31.07 -13.66
N SER A 253 -41.61 -32.11 -12.97
CA SER A 253 -40.34 -32.08 -12.20
C SER A 253 -39.05 -32.05 -13.05
N LYS A 254 -39.18 -31.96 -14.38
CA LYS A 254 -38.08 -31.82 -15.34
C LYS A 254 -37.96 -30.38 -15.91
N LYS A 255 -38.70 -29.41 -15.38
CA LYS A 255 -38.50 -27.99 -15.72
C LYS A 255 -37.35 -27.42 -14.88
N ASN A 256 -36.59 -26.50 -15.45
CA ASN A 256 -35.53 -25.80 -14.72
C ASN A 256 -36.17 -24.89 -13.67
N ASP A 257 -35.88 -25.12 -12.39
CA ASP A 257 -36.22 -24.20 -11.31
C ASP A 257 -35.14 -23.11 -11.21
N LYS A 258 -35.47 -21.96 -10.63
CA LYS A 258 -34.55 -20.82 -10.44
C LYS A 258 -33.19 -21.24 -9.83
N ASN A 259 -33.21 -22.21 -8.93
CA ASN A 259 -32.01 -22.77 -8.28
C ASN A 259 -31.13 -23.61 -9.23
N SER A 260 -31.69 -24.19 -10.30
CA SER A 260 -30.92 -24.94 -11.30
C SER A 260 -30.18 -24.05 -12.29
N PHE A 261 -30.64 -22.81 -12.49
CA PHE A 261 -29.96 -21.81 -13.32
C PHE A 261 -28.68 -21.31 -12.65
N GLU A 262 -28.70 -21.13 -11.32
CA GLU A 262 -27.53 -20.68 -10.55
C GLU A 262 -26.41 -21.73 -10.44
N GLU A 263 -26.74 -23.04 -10.49
CA GLU A 263 -25.73 -24.12 -10.42
C GLU A 263 -24.88 -24.25 -11.71
N ILE A 264 -25.43 -23.94 -12.89
CA ILE A 264 -24.68 -23.99 -14.16
C ILE A 264 -23.70 -22.82 -14.28
N ALA A 265 -24.04 -21.66 -13.72
CA ALA A 265 -23.21 -20.46 -13.77
C ALA A 265 -21.92 -20.57 -12.93
N SER A 266 -21.81 -21.55 -12.04
CA SER A 266 -20.63 -21.78 -11.19
C SER A 266 -20.01 -23.16 -11.43
N PRO A 267 -19.18 -23.34 -12.48
CA PRO A 267 -18.47 -24.58 -12.66
C PRO A 267 -17.36 -24.66 -11.60
N ARG A 268 -17.65 -25.39 -10.51
CA ARG A 268 -16.77 -25.84 -9.41
C ARG A 268 -17.03 -25.17 -8.06
N SER A 269 -18.03 -25.67 -7.34
CA SER A 269 -17.88 -25.85 -5.89
C SER A 269 -18.76 -27.00 -5.39
N ILE A 270 -18.13 -28.15 -5.14
CA ILE A 270 -18.68 -29.12 -4.19
C ILE A 270 -18.36 -28.54 -2.81
N SER A 271 -19.34 -27.85 -2.22
CA SER A 271 -19.31 -27.46 -0.82
C SER A 271 -20.57 -28.00 -0.14
N PHE A 272 -20.32 -28.77 0.92
CA PHE A 272 -21.34 -29.33 1.79
C PHE A 272 -22.16 -28.18 2.40
N LYS A 273 -23.49 -28.25 2.22
CA LYS A 273 -24.46 -27.34 2.85
C LYS A 273 -24.38 -27.48 4.37
N ARG A 274 -23.72 -26.55 5.06
CA ARG A 274 -23.92 -26.31 6.49
C ARG A 274 -25.31 -25.68 6.67
N ARG A 275 -26.22 -26.39 7.34
CA ARG A 275 -27.50 -25.85 7.79
C ARG A 275 -27.23 -24.90 8.95
N HIS A 276 -27.42 -23.60 8.75
CA HIS A 276 -27.64 -22.68 9.85
C HIS A 276 -29.14 -22.71 10.21
N LEU A 277 -29.42 -23.13 11.44
CA LEU A 277 -30.67 -22.80 12.15
C LEU A 277 -30.56 -21.34 12.58
N GLY A 278 -31.52 -20.52 12.17
CA GLY A 278 -31.72 -19.15 12.62
C GLY A 278 -33.19 -18.97 13.07
N PRO A 279 -33.44 -18.09 14.06
CA PRO A 279 -34.64 -18.13 14.88
C PRO A 279 -35.87 -17.45 14.25
N ASN A 280 -37.04 -17.90 14.69
CA ASN A 280 -38.35 -17.32 14.40
C ASN A 280 -38.42 -15.83 14.78
N VAL A 281 -38.78 -14.97 13.83
CA VAL A 281 -39.28 -13.61 14.10
C VAL A 281 -40.61 -13.42 13.38
N LEU A 282 -41.67 -13.51 14.19
CA LEU A 282 -42.90 -12.72 14.22
C LEU A 282 -43.52 -12.24 12.89
N LYS A 283 -44.63 -12.89 12.50
CA LYS A 283 -45.68 -12.28 11.66
C LYS A 283 -46.78 -11.73 12.57
N SER A 284 -46.90 -10.40 12.64
CA SER A 284 -48.07 -9.72 13.18
C SER A 284 -49.21 -9.75 12.15
N GLY A 285 -50.26 -10.52 12.45
CA GLY A 285 -51.52 -10.49 11.70
C GLY A 285 -52.45 -9.44 12.30
N ALA A 286 -52.68 -8.36 11.57
CA ALA A 286 -53.68 -7.35 11.93
C ALA A 286 -55.10 -7.92 11.78
N LYS A 287 -55.79 -8.18 12.89
CA LYS A 287 -57.24 -8.42 12.92
C LYS A 287 -57.97 -7.11 13.17
N ARG A 288 -58.73 -6.67 12.16
CA ARG A 288 -59.83 -5.70 12.30
C ARG A 288 -60.87 -6.25 13.29
N ARG A 289 -61.28 -5.46 14.28
CA ARG A 289 -62.57 -5.63 14.97
C ARG A 289 -63.41 -4.37 14.82
N LYS A 290 -64.64 -4.56 14.35
CA LYS A 290 -65.75 -3.61 14.33
C LYS A 290 -66.35 -3.48 15.74
N LYS A 291 -66.81 -2.25 16.03
CA LYS A 291 -67.95 -1.78 16.86
C LYS A 291 -68.22 -2.49 18.21
N ARG A 292 -68.32 -1.71 19.29
CA ARG A 292 -69.49 -0.89 19.65
C ARG A 292 -69.01 0.45 20.20
#